data_AF-A0A538MU40-F1
#
_entry.id   AF-A0A538MU40-F1
#
_cell.length_a   1.000
_cell.length_b   1.000
_cell.length_c   1.000
_cell.angle_alpha   90.00
_cell.angle_beta   90.00
_cell.angle_gamma   90.00
#
_symmetry.space_group_name_H-M   'P 1'
#
loop_
_entity.id
_entity.type
_entity.pdbx_description
1 polymer ?
#
loop_
_entity_poly.entity_id
_entity_poly.type
_entity_poly.pdbx_seq_one_letter_code
_entity_poly.pdbx_strand_id
1 'polypeptide(L)'
;MRAKVFTAIVAVGLVLLVGNAAAASRVAVRVIPLFSPNRYASRGAVGSMVPASGSAVSRETALLSLTHGKLENSLLGGKPKGKAVISLGGPPAPVTIYVALPPPGKHHNLDRYPIAIVGGGYRGLLLSSSTHVPGLVSIADVAPTVRSLEQGEKPILTSRSTRDAPAQLSTMNARLDAAHFARRKSTRVLIGLVFGFAALAWLLRSALFARASLLAIPAMVLASTIASALHVEHAVALWSGGIALALTAPLAVAARTRELLALALAALLGTYAVFLGAWSATVSLAALGPHPEGGGRFFGLTNQVETLLLAPALALGALVQLPLLPVVALASLVVVGWSRLGADGGGLLVYAAGFATLALFRVRGRVTVRRAALAAACVIGIGLALVGVDALTGGSSHVTHAVGGGPGSLLSDLGHRLRLSWHGIVNKTDHLEIAVVSAVTLVVLAVLRPHSRTLDAFLVALAVSLLVNDSGFDILRFGALVAIAIFTWSRVAGVGD
;
A
#
# COMPACT_ATOMS: atom_id res chain seq x y z
N MET A 1 -33.19 40.54 -55.72
CA MET A 1 -32.72 39.18 -55.34
C MET A 1 -31.88 39.11 -54.05
N ARG A 2 -31.41 40.22 -53.44
CA ARG A 2 -30.50 40.17 -52.27
C ARG A 2 -31.16 40.03 -50.89
N ALA A 3 -32.44 40.42 -50.73
CA ALA A 3 -33.09 40.40 -49.41
C ALA A 3 -33.51 38.99 -48.94
N LYS A 4 -33.93 38.10 -49.86
CA LYS A 4 -34.39 36.73 -49.52
C LYS A 4 -33.26 35.79 -49.09
N VAL A 5 -32.04 36.01 -49.58
CA VAL A 5 -30.87 35.20 -49.23
C VAL A 5 -30.37 35.52 -47.81
N PHE A 6 -30.46 36.79 -47.41
CA PHE A 6 -30.05 37.21 -46.08
C PHE A 6 -31.00 36.71 -44.98
N THR A 7 -32.31 36.68 -45.26
CA THR A 7 -33.30 36.11 -44.32
C THR A 7 -33.14 34.60 -44.15
N ALA A 8 -32.78 33.88 -45.20
CA ALA A 8 -32.51 32.44 -45.14
C ALA A 8 -31.25 32.12 -44.31
N ILE A 9 -30.18 32.91 -44.44
CA ILE A 9 -28.94 32.73 -43.65
C ILE A 9 -29.18 33.04 -42.17
N VAL A 10 -29.94 34.08 -41.85
CA VAL A 10 -30.29 34.41 -40.45
C VAL A 10 -31.23 33.36 -39.84
N ALA A 11 -32.18 32.80 -40.61
CA ALA A 11 -33.06 31.73 -40.13
C ALA A 11 -32.31 30.40 -39.90
N VAL A 12 -31.36 30.02 -40.78
CA VAL A 12 -30.50 28.85 -40.57
C VAL A 12 -29.54 29.08 -39.39
N GLY A 13 -29.03 30.31 -39.23
CA GLY A 13 -28.22 30.71 -38.07
C GLY A 13 -29.00 30.62 -36.76
N LEU A 14 -30.27 31.03 -36.73
CA LEU A 14 -31.13 30.91 -35.54
C LEU A 14 -31.52 29.46 -35.23
N VAL A 15 -31.79 28.64 -36.25
CA VAL A 15 -32.10 27.20 -36.06
C VAL A 15 -30.87 26.43 -35.57
N LEU A 16 -29.66 26.82 -35.99
CA LEU A 16 -28.40 26.26 -35.46
C LEU A 16 -28.05 26.77 -34.05
N LEU A 17 -28.51 27.97 -33.67
CA LEU A 17 -28.34 28.51 -32.31
C LEU A 17 -29.34 27.94 -31.30
N VAL A 18 -30.53 27.50 -31.74
CA VAL A 18 -31.53 26.82 -30.89
C VAL A 18 -31.19 25.33 -30.70
N GLY A 19 -30.23 24.78 -31.45
CA GLY A 19 -29.77 23.40 -31.36
C GLY A 19 -28.87 23.06 -30.17
N ASN A 20 -28.42 24.05 -29.38
CA ASN A 20 -27.76 23.81 -28.09
C ASN A 20 -28.80 23.71 -26.97
N ALA A 21 -29.79 22.83 -27.13
CA ALA A 21 -30.43 22.25 -25.95
C ALA A 21 -29.31 21.58 -25.16
N ALA A 22 -28.93 22.16 -24.02
CA ALA A 22 -27.92 21.64 -23.12
C ALA A 22 -28.15 20.13 -22.99
N ALA A 23 -27.26 19.33 -23.58
CA ALA A 23 -27.38 17.89 -23.55
C ALA A 23 -27.52 17.49 -22.08
N ALA A 24 -28.68 16.94 -21.71
CA ALA A 24 -28.96 16.59 -20.32
C ALA A 24 -27.81 15.71 -19.81
N SER A 25 -27.23 16.08 -18.66
CA SER A 25 -26.10 15.36 -18.08
C SER A 25 -26.46 13.88 -17.97
N ARG A 26 -25.67 13.01 -18.62
CA ARG A 26 -25.90 11.56 -18.62
C ARG A 26 -25.72 10.94 -17.25
N VAL A 27 -24.96 11.62 -16.38
CA VAL A 27 -24.61 11.20 -15.04
C VAL A 27 -24.93 12.31 -14.04
N ALA A 28 -25.54 11.97 -12.91
CA ALA A 28 -25.78 12.89 -11.80
C ALA A 28 -25.11 12.39 -10.52
N VAL A 29 -24.49 13.27 -9.74
CA VAL A 29 -23.93 12.95 -8.41
C VAL A 29 -24.70 13.69 -7.34
N ARG A 30 -25.30 12.94 -6.41
CA ARG A 30 -26.16 13.47 -5.35
C ARG A 30 -25.60 13.14 -3.98
N VAL A 31 -25.22 14.18 -3.25
CA VAL A 31 -24.93 14.08 -1.81
C VAL A 31 -26.25 14.03 -1.06
N ILE A 32 -26.51 12.93 -0.36
CA ILE A 32 -27.74 12.72 0.40
C ILE A 32 -27.43 12.40 1.87
N PRO A 33 -28.41 12.49 2.77
CA PRO A 33 -28.27 11.99 4.13
C PRO A 33 -27.85 10.52 4.15
N LEU A 34 -27.26 10.08 5.27
CA LEU A 34 -26.86 8.70 5.49
C LEU A 34 -28.01 7.75 5.14
N PHE A 35 -27.73 6.69 4.40
CA PHE A 35 -28.74 5.76 3.91
C PHE A 35 -28.30 4.30 4.06
N SER A 36 -29.26 3.41 4.26
CA SER A 36 -28.99 1.96 4.23
C SER A 36 -28.71 1.50 2.78
N PRO A 37 -27.66 0.69 2.53
CA PRO A 37 -27.44 0.07 1.23
C PRO A 37 -28.66 -0.69 0.67
N ASN A 38 -29.51 -1.24 1.55
CA ASN A 38 -30.76 -1.92 1.17
C ASN A 38 -31.67 -1.04 0.28
N ARG A 39 -31.63 0.28 0.47
CA ARG A 39 -32.44 1.25 -0.29
C ARG A 39 -32.15 1.24 -1.79
N TYR A 40 -30.95 0.82 -2.19
CA TYR A 40 -30.51 0.87 -3.59
C TYR A 40 -30.09 -0.49 -4.15
N ALA A 41 -29.89 -1.50 -3.30
CA ALA A 41 -29.42 -2.82 -3.70
C ALA A 41 -30.28 -3.51 -4.78
N SER A 42 -31.60 -3.30 -4.79
CA SER A 42 -32.51 -3.90 -5.78
C SER A 42 -32.48 -3.24 -7.17
N ARG A 43 -31.96 -2.01 -7.26
CA ARG A 43 -32.03 -1.16 -8.47
C ARG A 43 -30.67 -0.66 -8.95
N GLY A 44 -29.60 -1.00 -8.25
CA GLY A 44 -28.26 -0.47 -8.49
C GLY A 44 -27.17 -1.33 -7.89
N ALA A 45 -25.94 -0.83 -7.97
CA ALA A 45 -24.81 -1.37 -7.23
C ALA A 45 -24.53 -0.53 -5.99
N VAL A 46 -24.14 -1.18 -4.88
CA VAL A 46 -23.87 -0.54 -3.59
C VAL A 46 -22.44 -0.78 -3.13
N GLY A 47 -21.91 0.14 -2.33
CA GLY A 47 -20.56 0.09 -1.78
C GLY A 47 -20.42 0.87 -0.47
N SER A 48 -19.25 0.74 0.14
CA SER A 48 -18.79 1.47 1.30
C SER A 48 -17.61 2.35 0.89
N MET A 49 -17.73 3.65 1.09
CA MET A 49 -16.83 4.67 0.60
C MET A 49 -15.92 5.18 1.72
N VAL A 50 -14.62 5.23 1.44
CA VAL A 50 -13.63 5.87 2.29
C VAL A 50 -13.52 7.34 1.91
N PRO A 51 -13.82 8.28 2.83
CA PRO A 51 -14.07 9.69 2.49
C PRO A 51 -12.82 10.57 2.47
N ALA A 52 -11.67 10.09 2.95
CA ALA A 52 -10.43 10.86 3.05
C ALA A 52 -9.20 9.96 3.21
N SER A 53 -8.01 10.57 3.21
CA SER A 53 -6.73 9.92 3.52
C SER A 53 -6.15 10.44 4.84
N GLY A 54 -5.65 9.53 5.68
CA GLY A 54 -5.07 9.83 6.99
C GLY A 54 -6.05 9.61 8.15
N SER A 55 -5.75 10.17 9.33
CA SER A 55 -6.45 9.86 10.59
C SER A 55 -7.70 10.69 10.86
N ALA A 56 -7.90 11.78 10.10
CA ALA A 56 -9.02 12.70 10.30
C ALA A 56 -9.72 13.07 8.99
N VAL A 57 -11.02 13.32 9.08
CA VAL A 57 -11.85 13.74 7.96
C VAL A 57 -12.84 14.83 8.40
N SER A 58 -13.19 15.72 7.48
CA SER A 58 -14.32 16.64 7.62
C SER A 58 -15.24 16.53 6.41
N ARG A 59 -16.48 17.00 6.56
CA ARG A 59 -17.42 17.11 5.42
C ARG A 59 -16.86 17.98 4.29
N GLU A 60 -16.19 19.07 4.64
CA GLU A 60 -15.58 20.00 3.67
C GLU A 60 -14.49 19.30 2.85
N THR A 61 -13.54 18.63 3.52
CA THR A 61 -12.45 17.90 2.84
C THR A 61 -12.96 16.73 2.00
N ALA A 62 -14.01 16.04 2.46
CA ALA A 62 -14.65 14.96 1.70
C ALA A 62 -15.35 15.50 0.44
N LEU A 63 -16.03 16.66 0.54
CA LEU A 63 -16.68 17.31 -0.61
C LEU A 63 -15.66 17.77 -1.66
N LEU A 64 -14.53 18.32 -1.22
CA LEU A 64 -13.43 18.67 -2.11
C LEU A 64 -12.86 17.42 -2.78
N SER A 65 -12.62 16.35 -2.01
CA SER A 65 -12.12 15.08 -2.57
C SER A 65 -13.07 14.47 -3.61
N LEU A 66 -14.38 14.52 -3.35
CA LEU A 66 -15.44 14.07 -4.25
C LEU A 66 -15.43 14.86 -5.57
N THR A 67 -15.36 16.19 -5.49
CA THR A 67 -15.46 17.07 -6.65
C THR A 67 -14.18 17.14 -7.47
N HIS A 68 -13.02 16.93 -6.84
CA HIS A 68 -11.71 17.00 -7.50
C HIS A 68 -11.21 15.63 -7.97
N GLY A 69 -11.77 14.54 -7.44
CA GLY A 69 -11.32 13.17 -7.74
C GLY A 69 -9.91 12.88 -7.19
N LYS A 70 -9.56 13.49 -6.06
CA LYS A 70 -8.22 13.40 -5.45
C LYS A 70 -8.32 13.35 -3.93
N LEU A 71 -7.40 12.60 -3.31
CA LEU A 71 -7.20 12.62 -1.86
C LEU A 71 -5.97 13.45 -1.51
N GLU A 72 -6.01 14.09 -0.34
CA GLU A 72 -4.86 14.70 0.32
C GLU A 72 -4.78 14.14 1.75
N ASN A 73 -3.58 13.82 2.24
CA ASN A 73 -3.43 13.30 3.58
C ASN A 73 -3.80 14.35 4.65
N SER A 74 -4.54 13.95 5.67
CA SER A 74 -4.93 14.81 6.81
C SER A 74 -3.76 15.48 7.53
N LEU A 75 -2.56 14.86 7.53
CA LEU A 75 -1.34 15.45 8.10
C LEU A 75 -0.84 16.67 7.32
N LEU A 76 -1.30 16.84 6.09
CA LEU A 76 -0.98 17.97 5.20
C LEU A 76 -2.19 18.91 5.02
N GLY A 77 -3.19 18.79 5.89
CA GLY A 77 -4.39 19.61 5.89
C GLY A 77 -5.60 18.99 5.19
N GLY A 78 -5.43 17.87 4.47
CA GLY A 78 -6.53 17.08 3.91
C GLY A 78 -7.35 17.74 2.80
N LYS A 79 -6.92 18.90 2.27
CA LYS A 79 -7.60 19.64 1.20
C LYS A 79 -6.89 19.41 -0.13
N PRO A 80 -7.49 18.66 -1.08
CA PRO A 80 -6.88 18.47 -2.39
C PRO A 80 -6.83 19.79 -3.16
N LYS A 81 -5.73 20.01 -3.88
CA LYS A 81 -5.53 21.20 -4.73
C LYS A 81 -6.03 20.95 -6.15
N GLY A 82 -6.45 22.02 -6.84
CA GLY A 82 -6.82 21.99 -8.25
C GLY A 82 -8.22 22.56 -8.50
N LYS A 83 -8.74 22.34 -9.71
CA LYS A 83 -10.11 22.69 -10.07
C LYS A 83 -11.04 21.51 -9.81
N ALA A 84 -12.27 21.79 -9.40
CA ALA A 84 -13.33 20.79 -9.38
C ALA A 84 -13.55 20.25 -10.81
N VAL A 85 -13.65 18.92 -10.94
CA VAL A 85 -13.82 18.23 -12.22
C VAL A 85 -15.25 17.76 -12.46
N ILE A 86 -16.10 17.79 -11.43
CA ILE A 86 -17.53 17.50 -11.53
C ILE A 86 -18.36 18.53 -10.76
N SER A 87 -19.63 18.65 -11.14
CA SER A 87 -20.65 19.40 -10.38
C SER A 87 -21.52 18.43 -9.58
N LEU A 88 -22.08 18.89 -8.47
CA LEU A 88 -22.96 18.11 -7.60
C LEU A 88 -24.40 18.63 -7.68
N GLY A 89 -25.36 17.75 -7.46
CA GLY A 89 -26.79 18.09 -7.43
C GLY A 89 -27.51 17.78 -8.75
N GLY A 90 -28.59 18.52 -9.01
CA GLY A 90 -29.45 18.32 -10.18
C GLY A 90 -30.51 17.20 -10.05
N PRO A 91 -31.42 17.10 -11.03
CA PRO A 91 -32.38 16.00 -11.10
C PRO A 91 -31.66 14.66 -11.37
N PRO A 92 -32.27 13.52 -11.00
CA PRO A 92 -31.74 12.20 -11.37
C PRO A 92 -31.51 12.09 -12.88
N ALA A 93 -30.38 11.49 -13.25
CA ALA A 93 -29.97 11.22 -14.63
C ALA A 93 -30.05 9.70 -14.92
N PRO A 94 -29.91 9.26 -16.19
CA PRO A 94 -29.90 7.85 -16.55
C PRO A 94 -28.91 7.00 -15.74
N VAL A 95 -27.79 7.59 -15.33
CA VAL A 95 -26.94 7.06 -14.26
C VAL A 95 -26.90 8.07 -13.11
N THR A 96 -27.25 7.64 -11.90
CA THR A 96 -27.20 8.50 -10.70
C THR A 96 -26.35 7.87 -9.62
N ILE A 97 -25.34 8.61 -9.15
CA ILE A 97 -24.45 8.24 -8.04
C ILE A 97 -24.94 8.93 -6.77
N TYR A 98 -25.38 8.15 -5.79
CA TYR A 98 -25.78 8.62 -4.46
C TYR A 98 -24.62 8.41 -3.49
N VAL A 99 -24.20 9.48 -2.81
CA VAL A 99 -23.14 9.44 -1.80
C VAL A 99 -23.63 10.03 -0.49
N ALA A 100 -23.28 9.38 0.62
CA ALA A 100 -23.33 10.00 1.94
C ALA A 100 -21.94 10.53 2.29
N LEU A 101 -21.89 11.67 2.97
CA LEU A 101 -20.65 12.28 3.44
C LEU A 101 -20.63 12.36 4.97
N PRO A 102 -19.42 12.49 5.57
CA PRO A 102 -19.28 12.79 6.99
C PRO A 102 -20.19 13.94 7.46
N PRO A 103 -20.62 13.90 8.73
CA PRO A 103 -21.31 15.03 9.33
C PRO A 103 -20.38 16.27 9.39
N PRO A 104 -20.93 17.48 9.55
CA PRO A 104 -20.14 18.69 9.78
C PRO A 104 -19.16 18.52 10.95
N GLY A 105 -18.02 19.22 10.89
CA GLY A 105 -16.94 19.10 11.87
C GLY A 105 -15.82 18.15 11.45
N LYS A 106 -14.82 18.01 12.33
CA LYS A 106 -13.65 17.13 12.15
C LYS A 106 -13.83 15.86 12.97
N HIS A 107 -13.66 14.71 12.33
CA HIS A 107 -13.93 13.39 12.87
C HIS A 107 -12.74 12.46 12.63
N HIS A 108 -12.68 11.35 13.35
CA HIS A 108 -11.73 10.27 13.05
C HIS A 108 -12.11 9.59 11.72
N ASN A 109 -11.12 9.36 10.86
CA ASN A 109 -11.33 8.74 9.55
C ASN A 109 -11.31 7.21 9.65
N LEU A 110 -12.28 6.65 10.38
CA LEU A 110 -12.49 5.20 10.52
C LEU A 110 -13.87 4.76 10.03
N ASP A 111 -14.80 5.70 9.94
CA ASP A 111 -16.15 5.46 9.42
C ASP A 111 -16.14 5.42 7.90
N ARG A 112 -16.88 4.46 7.35
CA ARG A 112 -17.12 4.34 5.92
C ARG A 112 -18.55 4.76 5.62
N TYR A 113 -18.74 5.44 4.50
CA TYR A 113 -20.02 6.03 4.13
C TYR A 113 -20.66 5.29 2.96
N PRO A 114 -21.97 5.06 2.97
CA PRO A 114 -22.63 4.34 1.89
C PRO A 114 -22.57 5.12 0.56
N ILE A 115 -22.32 4.39 -0.51
CA ILE A 115 -22.39 4.86 -1.91
C ILE A 115 -23.24 3.89 -2.72
N ALA A 116 -24.02 4.42 -3.67
CA ALA A 116 -24.79 3.62 -4.62
C ALA A 116 -24.76 4.22 -6.02
N ILE A 117 -24.66 3.38 -7.04
CA ILE A 117 -24.81 3.76 -8.45
C ILE A 117 -26.06 3.08 -9.01
N VAL A 118 -27.01 3.88 -9.49
CA VAL A 118 -28.30 3.42 -10.03
C VAL A 118 -28.36 3.74 -11.51
N GLY A 119 -28.79 2.77 -12.32
CA GLY A 119 -28.84 2.88 -13.78
C GLY A 119 -27.54 2.44 -14.46
N GLY A 120 -27.47 2.56 -15.79
CA GLY A 120 -26.26 2.23 -16.57
C GLY A 120 -25.78 0.77 -16.49
N GLY A 121 -26.67 -0.17 -16.11
CA GLY A 121 -26.31 -1.59 -15.94
C GLY A 121 -25.68 -1.94 -14.59
N TYR A 122 -25.49 -0.97 -13.68
CA TYR A 122 -24.91 -1.23 -12.36
C TYR A 122 -25.85 -2.09 -11.49
N ARG A 123 -25.37 -3.24 -11.03
CA ARG A 123 -26.10 -4.14 -10.11
C ARG A 123 -25.17 -4.86 -9.14
N GLY A 124 -25.62 -5.05 -7.90
CA GLY A 124 -24.92 -5.84 -6.89
C GLY A 124 -23.89 -5.02 -6.11
N LEU A 125 -22.63 -5.47 -6.10
CA LEU A 125 -21.54 -4.80 -5.37
C LEU A 125 -20.74 -3.90 -6.30
N LEU A 126 -20.37 -2.72 -5.81
CA LEU A 126 -19.41 -1.85 -6.47
C LEU A 126 -18.00 -2.44 -6.39
N LEU A 127 -17.25 -2.31 -7.48
CA LEU A 127 -15.85 -2.66 -7.58
C LEU A 127 -15.06 -1.41 -7.96
N SER A 128 -13.91 -1.20 -7.32
CA SER A 128 -12.96 -0.16 -7.70
C SER A 128 -11.62 -0.80 -8.06
N SER A 129 -11.05 -0.42 -9.21
CA SER A 129 -9.68 -0.78 -9.58
C SER A 129 -8.62 -0.08 -8.71
N SER A 130 -8.99 0.95 -7.96
CA SER A 130 -8.09 1.63 -7.02
C SER A 130 -8.00 0.92 -5.67
N THR A 131 -9.07 0.23 -5.25
CA THR A 131 -9.12 -0.40 -3.93
C THR A 131 -8.84 -1.90 -3.96
N HIS A 132 -9.21 -2.59 -5.04
CA HIS A 132 -9.14 -4.05 -5.18
C HIS A 132 -9.87 -4.85 -4.07
N VAL A 133 -10.70 -4.20 -3.27
CA VAL A 133 -11.54 -4.84 -2.25
C VAL A 133 -13.00 -4.73 -2.70
N PRO A 134 -13.69 -5.83 -3.03
CA PRO A 134 -15.08 -5.79 -3.47
C PRO A 134 -15.98 -5.09 -2.46
N GLY A 135 -16.74 -4.09 -2.91
CA GLY A 135 -17.61 -3.28 -2.06
C GLY A 135 -16.93 -2.09 -1.39
N LEU A 136 -15.59 -1.97 -1.41
CA LEU A 136 -14.88 -0.81 -0.89
C LEU A 136 -14.50 0.14 -2.02
N VAL A 137 -14.76 1.43 -1.83
CA VAL A 137 -14.54 2.48 -2.85
C VAL A 137 -13.81 3.67 -2.22
N SER A 138 -12.89 4.30 -2.96
CA SER A 138 -12.34 5.60 -2.57
C SER A 138 -13.26 6.71 -3.07
N ILE A 139 -13.51 7.74 -2.24
CA ILE A 139 -14.27 8.93 -2.70
C ILE A 139 -13.63 9.60 -3.92
N ALA A 140 -12.32 9.48 -4.09
CA ALA A 140 -11.59 10.01 -5.22
C ALA A 140 -11.91 9.28 -6.54
N ASP A 141 -12.46 8.06 -6.49
CA ASP A 141 -12.82 7.30 -7.71
C ASP A 141 -14.12 7.80 -8.35
N VAL A 142 -14.93 8.58 -7.63
CA VAL A 142 -16.25 9.02 -8.09
C VAL A 142 -16.14 10.02 -9.24
N ALA A 143 -15.33 11.07 -9.10
CA ALA A 143 -15.18 12.12 -10.12
C ALA A 143 -14.64 11.59 -11.46
N PRO A 144 -13.56 10.78 -11.48
CA PRO A 144 -13.09 10.13 -12.70
C PRO A 144 -14.14 9.19 -13.31
N THR A 145 -14.90 8.46 -12.48
CA THR A 145 -16.00 7.59 -12.95
C THR A 145 -17.07 8.39 -13.70
N VAL A 146 -17.50 9.54 -13.15
CA VAL A 146 -18.47 10.42 -13.82
C VAL A 146 -17.95 10.84 -15.18
N ARG A 147 -16.70 11.30 -15.25
CA ARG A 147 -16.07 11.72 -16.50
C ARG A 147 -16.02 10.59 -17.53
N SER A 148 -15.56 9.40 -17.15
CA SER A 148 -15.50 8.26 -18.06
C SER A 148 -16.90 7.89 -18.57
N LEU A 149 -17.92 7.88 -17.70
CA LEU A 149 -19.30 7.60 -18.09
C LEU A 149 -19.88 8.66 -19.05
N GLU A 150 -19.58 9.94 -18.84
CA GLU A 150 -19.99 11.02 -19.75
C GLU A 150 -19.32 10.89 -21.13
N GLN A 151 -18.05 10.46 -21.14
CA GLN A 151 -17.24 10.25 -22.34
C GLN A 151 -17.49 8.90 -23.02
N GLY A 152 -18.27 8.00 -22.41
CA GLY A 152 -18.48 6.64 -22.92
C GLY A 152 -17.26 5.72 -22.79
N GLU A 153 -16.31 6.07 -21.93
CA GLU A 153 -15.12 5.29 -21.61
C GLU A 153 -15.37 4.29 -20.48
N LYS A 154 -14.44 3.35 -20.29
CA LYS A 154 -14.52 2.39 -19.19
C LYS A 154 -14.31 3.11 -17.85
N PRO A 155 -15.29 3.11 -16.93
CA PRO A 155 -15.16 3.76 -15.64
C PRO A 155 -14.27 2.98 -14.66
N ILE A 156 -13.68 3.71 -13.70
CA ILE A 156 -12.94 3.12 -12.56
C ILE A 156 -13.87 2.30 -11.68
N LEU A 157 -15.05 2.85 -11.37
CA LEU A 157 -16.09 2.14 -10.62
C LEU A 157 -16.93 1.28 -11.56
N THR A 158 -16.93 -0.02 -11.31
CA THR A 158 -17.76 -1.00 -12.02
C THR A 158 -18.63 -1.75 -11.00
N SER A 159 -19.37 -2.75 -11.45
CA SER A 159 -20.18 -3.57 -10.55
C SER A 159 -20.13 -5.05 -10.87
N ARG A 160 -20.32 -5.87 -9.85
CA ARG A 160 -20.50 -7.32 -9.97
C ARG A 160 -21.85 -7.70 -9.37
N SER A 161 -22.65 -8.40 -10.17
CA SER A 161 -23.91 -8.98 -9.72
C SER A 161 -23.67 -9.92 -8.54
N THR A 162 -24.49 -9.79 -7.50
CA THR A 162 -24.44 -10.67 -6.34
C THR A 162 -25.82 -10.74 -5.69
N ARG A 163 -26.12 -11.87 -5.03
CA ARG A 163 -27.46 -12.13 -4.48
C ARG A 163 -27.79 -11.23 -3.29
N ASP A 164 -26.81 -10.95 -2.44
CA ASP A 164 -26.97 -10.11 -1.26
C ASP A 164 -25.75 -9.20 -1.09
N ALA A 165 -25.80 -8.06 -1.78
CA ALA A 165 -24.74 -7.04 -1.70
C ALA A 165 -24.68 -6.37 -0.31
N PRO A 166 -25.81 -6.00 0.32
CA PRO A 166 -25.81 -5.41 1.66
C PRO A 166 -25.18 -6.31 2.74
N ALA A 167 -25.49 -7.61 2.76
CA ALA A 167 -24.87 -8.53 3.73
C ALA A 167 -23.36 -8.63 3.52
N GLN A 168 -22.90 -8.75 2.27
CA GLN A 168 -21.47 -8.78 1.95
C GLN A 168 -20.75 -7.49 2.34
N LEU A 169 -21.37 -6.33 2.17
CA LEU A 169 -20.82 -5.05 2.65
C LEU A 169 -20.68 -5.03 4.17
N SER A 170 -21.67 -5.57 4.89
CA SER A 170 -21.64 -5.67 6.35
C SER A 170 -20.48 -6.55 6.81
N THR A 171 -20.34 -7.75 6.23
CA THR A 171 -19.23 -8.67 6.54
C THR A 171 -17.87 -8.07 6.21
N MET A 172 -17.72 -7.43 5.04
CA MET A 172 -16.48 -6.74 4.67
C MET A 172 -16.15 -5.63 5.66
N ASN A 173 -17.13 -4.83 6.07
CA ASN A 173 -16.92 -3.76 7.04
C ASN A 173 -16.52 -4.30 8.42
N ALA A 174 -17.20 -5.34 8.91
CA ALA A 174 -16.84 -5.99 10.17
C ALA A 174 -15.39 -6.52 10.16
N ARG A 175 -14.95 -7.10 9.03
CA ARG A 175 -13.57 -7.59 8.86
C ARG A 175 -12.55 -6.45 8.85
N LEU A 176 -12.85 -5.33 8.20
CA LEU A 176 -12.01 -4.13 8.22
C LEU A 176 -11.83 -3.61 9.65
N ASP A 177 -12.92 -3.50 10.41
CA ASP A 177 -12.89 -3.03 11.80
C ASP A 177 -12.10 -4.01 12.68
N ALA A 178 -12.35 -5.31 12.55
CA ALA A 178 -11.61 -6.35 13.27
C ALA A 178 -10.10 -6.28 12.99
N ALA A 179 -9.69 -6.13 11.73
CA ALA A 179 -8.30 -6.00 11.33
C ALA A 179 -7.66 -4.74 11.91
N HIS A 180 -8.36 -3.60 11.87
CA HIS A 180 -7.90 -2.33 12.43
C HIS A 180 -7.63 -2.45 13.93
N PHE A 181 -8.59 -2.96 14.71
CA PHE A 181 -8.42 -3.13 16.15
C PHE A 181 -7.37 -4.19 16.51
N ALA A 182 -7.21 -5.20 15.67
CA ALA A 182 -6.21 -6.24 15.86
C ALA A 182 -4.78 -5.76 15.57
N ARG A 183 -4.57 -4.81 14.65
CA ARG A 183 -3.23 -4.37 14.20
C ARG A 183 -2.28 -4.07 15.35
N ARG A 184 -2.70 -3.26 16.32
CA ARG A 184 -1.83 -2.89 17.46
C ARG A 184 -1.43 -4.12 18.28
N LYS A 185 -2.36 -5.06 18.49
CA LYS A 185 -2.10 -6.32 19.20
C LYS A 185 -1.20 -7.26 18.37
N SER A 186 -1.49 -7.46 17.09
CA SER A 186 -0.67 -8.26 16.17
C SER A 186 0.75 -7.72 16.06
N THR A 187 0.92 -6.40 16.03
CA THR A 187 2.24 -5.75 16.04
C THR A 187 3.01 -6.04 17.32
N ARG A 188 2.35 -6.01 18.48
CA ARG A 188 2.99 -6.40 19.76
C ARG A 188 3.38 -7.87 19.79
N VAL A 189 2.54 -8.75 19.22
CA VAL A 189 2.86 -10.18 19.09
C VAL A 189 4.08 -10.39 18.20
N LEU A 190 4.14 -9.74 17.04
CA LEU A 190 5.31 -9.74 16.16
C LEU A 190 6.58 -9.33 16.92
N ILE A 191 6.53 -8.17 17.58
CA ILE A 191 7.64 -7.62 18.38
C ILE A 191 8.05 -8.65 19.45
N GLY A 192 7.09 -9.19 20.20
CA GLY A 192 7.34 -10.17 21.26
C GLY A 192 7.96 -11.46 20.73
N LEU A 193 7.53 -11.97 19.58
CA LEU A 193 8.11 -13.17 18.96
C LEU A 193 9.56 -12.92 18.53
N VAL A 194 9.81 -11.83 17.80
CA VAL A 194 11.15 -11.51 17.28
C VAL A 194 12.13 -11.25 18.43
N PHE A 195 11.75 -10.41 19.40
CA PHE A 195 12.58 -10.13 20.58
C PHE A 195 12.73 -11.35 21.49
N GLY A 196 11.64 -12.09 21.73
CA GLY A 196 11.68 -13.29 22.56
C GLY A 196 12.65 -14.33 21.99
N PHE A 197 12.56 -14.62 20.70
CA PHE A 197 13.51 -15.51 20.04
C PHE A 197 14.93 -14.94 19.99
N ALA A 198 15.10 -13.63 19.77
CA ALA A 198 16.43 -13.02 19.80
C ALA A 198 17.08 -13.15 21.19
N ALA A 199 16.34 -12.83 22.25
CA ALA A 199 16.79 -12.95 23.63
C ALA A 199 17.16 -14.39 23.99
N LEU A 200 16.30 -15.36 23.64
CA LEU A 200 16.59 -16.79 23.82
C LEU A 200 17.82 -17.24 23.03
N ALA A 201 18.03 -16.72 21.82
CA ALA A 201 19.22 -17.01 21.02
C ALA A 201 20.49 -16.55 21.74
N TRP A 202 20.49 -15.36 22.33
CA TRP A 202 21.64 -14.84 23.09
C TRP A 202 21.85 -15.57 24.42
N LEU A 203 20.78 -15.75 25.20
CA LEU A 203 20.83 -16.40 26.51
C LEU A 203 21.30 -17.85 26.41
N LEU A 204 20.76 -18.59 25.43
CA LEU A 204 21.03 -20.01 25.25
C LEU A 204 22.11 -20.27 24.18
N ARG A 205 22.69 -19.22 23.60
CA ARG A 205 23.66 -19.28 22.49
C ARG A 205 23.21 -20.22 21.37
N SER A 206 21.92 -20.16 21.02
CA SER A 206 21.28 -21.17 20.19
C SER A 206 20.97 -20.65 18.79
N ALA A 207 21.57 -21.30 17.79
CA ALA A 207 21.29 -21.03 16.37
C ALA A 207 19.82 -21.29 16.00
N LEU A 208 19.13 -22.19 16.71
CA LEU A 208 17.71 -22.46 16.50
C LEU A 208 16.88 -21.19 16.74
N PHE A 209 17.06 -20.55 17.90
CA PHE A 209 16.32 -19.34 18.24
C PHE A 209 16.76 -18.14 17.39
N ALA A 210 18.01 -18.10 16.97
CA ALA A 210 18.50 -17.08 16.06
C ALA A 210 17.79 -17.16 14.69
N ARG A 211 17.62 -18.37 14.14
CA ARG A 211 16.82 -18.61 12.92
C ARG A 211 15.34 -18.31 13.14
N ALA A 212 14.78 -18.70 14.29
CA ALA A 212 13.39 -18.44 14.63
C ALA A 212 13.09 -16.93 14.68
N SER A 213 14.01 -16.12 15.23
CA SER A 213 13.87 -14.66 15.25
C SER A 213 13.75 -14.05 13.84
N LEU A 214 14.58 -14.52 12.90
CA LEU A 214 14.52 -14.09 11.49
C LEU A 214 13.26 -14.59 10.77
N LEU A 215 12.91 -15.87 10.94
CA LEU A 215 11.74 -16.51 10.30
C LEU A 215 10.40 -15.99 10.83
N ALA A 216 10.35 -15.56 12.10
CA ALA A 216 9.14 -15.02 12.71
C ALA A 216 8.58 -13.81 11.97
N ILE A 217 9.43 -13.02 11.32
CA ILE A 217 9.01 -11.81 10.60
C ILE A 217 8.12 -12.15 9.38
N PRO A 218 8.60 -12.86 8.34
CA PRO A 218 7.76 -13.22 7.21
C PRO A 218 6.65 -14.20 7.61
N ALA A 219 6.89 -15.08 8.60
CA ALA A 219 5.86 -15.99 9.10
C ALA A 219 4.68 -15.24 9.72
N MET A 220 4.91 -14.14 10.46
CA MET A 220 3.85 -13.36 11.08
C MET A 220 3.06 -12.51 10.07
N VAL A 221 3.72 -11.96 9.06
CA VAL A 221 3.05 -11.26 7.94
C VAL A 221 2.14 -12.24 7.19
N LEU A 222 2.66 -13.43 6.87
CA LEU A 222 1.88 -14.49 6.24
C LEU A 222 0.76 -15.01 7.14
N ALA A 223 1.02 -15.23 8.43
CA ALA A 223 0.03 -15.68 9.40
C ALA A 223 -1.14 -14.71 9.54
N SER A 224 -0.87 -13.40 9.54
CA SER A 224 -1.94 -12.38 9.53
C SER A 224 -2.79 -12.45 8.26
N THR A 225 -2.19 -12.81 7.12
CA THR A 225 -2.90 -12.98 5.85
C THR A 225 -3.73 -14.25 5.84
N ILE A 226 -3.20 -15.35 6.38
CA ILE A 226 -3.93 -16.61 6.57
C ILE A 226 -5.11 -16.41 7.52
N ALA A 227 -4.93 -15.71 8.64
CA ALA A 227 -6.03 -15.39 9.55
C ALA A 227 -7.15 -14.58 8.86
N SER A 228 -6.77 -13.63 7.99
CA SER A 228 -7.73 -12.92 7.13
C SER A 228 -8.44 -13.87 6.15
N ALA A 229 -7.70 -14.77 5.50
CA ALA A 229 -8.25 -15.76 4.56
C ALA A 229 -9.25 -16.71 5.23
N LEU A 230 -8.99 -17.08 6.49
CA LEU A 230 -9.84 -17.89 7.34
C LEU A 230 -11.03 -17.12 7.93
N HIS A 231 -11.20 -15.85 7.57
CA HIS A 231 -12.30 -14.99 8.05
C HIS A 231 -12.34 -14.91 9.59
N VAL A 232 -11.17 -14.87 10.22
CA VAL A 232 -11.08 -14.69 11.67
C VAL A 232 -11.45 -13.24 12.01
N GLU A 233 -12.56 -13.05 12.70
CA GLU A 233 -13.05 -11.71 13.14
C GLU A 233 -12.73 -11.44 14.62
N HIS A 234 -12.58 -12.49 15.43
CA HIS A 234 -12.30 -12.39 16.85
C HIS A 234 -10.92 -12.95 17.19
N ALA A 235 -10.27 -12.36 18.19
CA ALA A 235 -8.94 -12.77 18.64
C ALA A 235 -7.91 -12.86 17.51
N VAL A 236 -8.03 -12.03 16.48
CA VAL A 236 -7.17 -12.03 15.27
C VAL A 236 -5.68 -12.04 15.61
N ALA A 237 -5.27 -11.27 16.62
CA ALA A 237 -3.87 -11.22 17.06
C ALA A 237 -3.39 -12.54 17.71
N LEU A 238 -4.26 -13.22 18.46
CA LEU A 238 -3.95 -14.53 19.06
C LEU A 238 -3.82 -15.59 17.97
N TRP A 239 -4.78 -15.65 17.04
CA TRP A 239 -4.74 -16.57 15.90
C TRP A 239 -3.52 -16.32 15.01
N SER A 240 -3.25 -15.06 14.66
CA SER A 240 -2.07 -14.70 13.87
C SER A 240 -0.79 -15.10 14.59
N GLY A 241 -0.70 -14.87 15.91
CA GLY A 241 0.43 -15.30 16.73
C GLY A 241 0.61 -16.81 16.81
N GLY A 242 -0.48 -17.54 17.01
CA GLY A 242 -0.49 -19.00 17.06
C GLY A 242 -0.06 -19.62 15.73
N ILE A 243 -0.60 -19.14 14.61
CA ILE A 243 -0.20 -19.56 13.26
C ILE A 243 1.27 -19.20 13.01
N ALA A 244 1.70 -17.99 13.37
CA ALA A 244 3.09 -17.57 13.19
C ALA A 244 4.06 -18.46 13.98
N LEU A 245 3.72 -18.81 15.22
CA LEU A 245 4.52 -19.72 16.04
C LEU A 245 4.55 -21.15 15.45
N ALA A 246 3.39 -21.64 15.01
CA ALA A 246 3.24 -22.95 14.36
C ALA A 246 3.99 -23.04 13.02
N LEU A 247 4.20 -21.93 12.32
CA LEU A 247 5.07 -21.88 11.14
C LEU A 247 6.55 -21.74 11.53
N THR A 248 6.86 -20.81 12.43
CA THR A 248 8.24 -20.43 12.77
C THR A 248 9.00 -21.57 13.46
N ALA A 249 8.40 -22.22 14.45
CA ALA A 249 9.07 -23.25 15.24
C ALA A 249 9.53 -24.46 14.40
N PRO A 250 8.67 -25.14 13.61
CA PRO A 250 9.11 -26.27 12.80
C PRO A 250 10.07 -25.83 11.70
N LEU A 251 9.86 -24.67 11.06
CA LEU A 251 10.78 -24.16 10.05
C LEU A 251 12.16 -23.88 10.65
N ALA A 252 12.26 -23.31 11.85
CA ALA A 252 13.54 -23.06 12.50
C ALA A 252 14.29 -24.36 12.87
N VAL A 253 13.55 -25.43 13.22
CA VAL A 253 14.09 -26.76 13.48
C VAL A 253 14.56 -27.45 12.20
N ALA A 254 13.80 -27.30 11.10
CA ALA A 254 14.10 -27.90 9.80
C ALA A 254 15.22 -27.16 9.04
N ALA A 255 15.29 -25.83 9.17
CA ALA A 255 16.26 -24.96 8.50
C ALA A 255 17.67 -25.04 9.10
N ARG A 256 18.20 -26.25 9.28
CA ARG A 256 19.50 -26.48 9.95
C ARG A 256 20.68 -26.05 9.11
N THR A 257 20.55 -26.10 7.78
CA THR A 257 21.60 -25.70 6.83
C THR A 257 21.28 -24.36 6.18
N ARG A 258 22.28 -23.76 5.51
CA ARG A 258 22.12 -22.52 4.74
C ARG A 258 21.03 -22.67 3.67
N GLU A 259 21.03 -23.79 2.95
CA GLU A 259 20.14 -24.08 1.83
C GLU A 259 18.70 -24.26 2.31
N LEU A 260 18.50 -24.98 3.42
CA LEU A 260 17.17 -25.18 3.98
C LEU A 260 16.60 -23.88 4.57
N LEU A 261 17.45 -23.02 5.15
CA LEU A 261 17.01 -21.68 5.59
C LEU A 261 16.66 -20.79 4.41
N ALA A 262 17.46 -20.82 3.33
CA ALA A 262 17.13 -20.12 2.09
C ALA A 262 15.79 -20.60 1.53
N LEU A 263 15.57 -21.92 1.47
CA LEU A 263 14.31 -22.49 1.01
C LEU A 263 13.13 -22.07 1.88
N ALA A 264 13.28 -22.07 3.21
CA ALA A 264 12.23 -21.64 4.13
C ALA A 264 11.87 -20.15 3.93
N LEU A 265 12.86 -19.26 3.81
CA LEU A 265 12.63 -17.85 3.52
C LEU A 265 11.98 -17.64 2.15
N ALA A 266 12.48 -18.32 1.12
CA ALA A 266 11.92 -18.27 -0.23
C ALA A 266 10.48 -18.77 -0.26
N ALA A 267 10.16 -19.84 0.47
CA ALA A 267 8.81 -20.37 0.56
C ALA A 267 7.86 -19.38 1.27
N LEU A 268 8.26 -18.79 2.39
CA LEU A 268 7.44 -17.80 3.12
C LEU A 268 7.20 -16.54 2.27
N LEU A 269 8.26 -15.97 1.68
CA LEU A 269 8.18 -14.79 0.83
C LEU A 269 7.40 -15.06 -0.46
N GLY A 270 7.65 -16.19 -1.12
CA GLY A 270 6.95 -16.61 -2.33
C GLY A 270 5.46 -16.85 -2.07
N THR A 271 5.11 -17.51 -0.96
CA THR A 271 3.71 -17.72 -0.58
C THR A 271 3.01 -16.39 -0.33
N TYR A 272 3.64 -15.45 0.37
CA TYR A 272 3.08 -14.12 0.56
C TYR A 272 2.93 -13.34 -0.75
N ALA A 273 3.90 -13.44 -1.67
CA ALA A 273 3.82 -12.85 -3.01
C ALA A 273 2.63 -13.43 -3.82
N VAL A 274 2.36 -14.73 -3.70
CA VAL A 274 1.17 -15.35 -4.30
C VAL A 274 -0.11 -14.76 -3.71
N PHE A 275 -0.19 -14.57 -2.38
CA PHE A 275 -1.33 -13.90 -1.75
C PHE A 275 -1.54 -12.48 -2.27
N LEU A 276 -0.47 -11.70 -2.43
CA LEU A 276 -0.55 -10.36 -2.99
C LEU A 276 -1.13 -10.34 -4.41
N GLY A 277 -0.72 -11.28 -5.26
CA GLY A 277 -1.15 -11.31 -6.67
C GLY A 277 -2.51 -11.93 -6.91
N ALA A 278 -2.83 -13.04 -6.23
CA ALA A 278 -4.05 -13.78 -6.46
C ALA A 278 -5.21 -13.33 -5.54
N TRP A 279 -4.90 -12.81 -4.35
CA TRP A 279 -5.89 -12.49 -3.32
C TRP A 279 -5.60 -11.16 -2.61
N SER A 280 -5.37 -10.11 -3.39
CA SER A 280 -5.07 -8.76 -2.87
C SER A 280 -6.10 -8.25 -1.86
N ALA A 281 -7.38 -8.57 -2.04
CA ALA A 281 -8.44 -8.25 -1.08
C ALA A 281 -8.20 -8.90 0.30
N THR A 282 -7.76 -10.15 0.33
CA THR A 282 -7.44 -10.88 1.58
C THR A 282 -6.28 -10.22 2.31
N VAL A 283 -5.23 -9.83 1.57
CA VAL A 283 -4.08 -9.11 2.14
C VAL A 283 -4.52 -7.76 2.70
N SER A 284 -5.39 -7.06 1.99
CA SER A 284 -5.92 -5.74 2.39
C SER A 284 -6.77 -5.79 3.67
N LEU A 285 -7.32 -6.96 3.99
CA LEU A 285 -8.09 -7.23 5.21
C LEU A 285 -7.24 -7.87 6.32
N ALA A 286 -5.93 -8.04 6.12
CA ALA A 286 -5.03 -8.58 7.14
C ALA A 286 -4.64 -7.51 8.17
N ALA A 287 -4.55 -7.89 9.45
CA ALA A 287 -4.10 -7.00 10.53
C ALA A 287 -2.68 -6.43 10.29
N LEU A 288 -1.80 -7.20 9.64
CA LEU A 288 -0.48 -6.77 9.16
C LEU A 288 -0.46 -6.64 7.63
N GLY A 289 -1.44 -5.94 7.07
CA GLY A 289 -1.55 -5.62 5.65
C GLY A 289 -1.68 -4.12 5.37
N PRO A 290 -2.20 -3.73 4.19
CA PRO A 290 -2.73 -2.41 3.86
C PRO A 290 -3.64 -1.79 4.93
N HIS A 291 -3.82 -0.47 4.85
CA HIS A 291 -4.63 0.32 5.78
C HIS A 291 -5.77 1.02 5.01
N PRO A 292 -6.67 0.26 4.37
CA PRO A 292 -7.74 0.82 3.56
C PRO A 292 -8.71 1.70 4.36
N GLU A 293 -8.88 1.45 5.65
CA GLU A 293 -9.87 2.10 6.52
C GLU A 293 -9.69 3.62 6.62
N GLY A 294 -8.44 4.08 6.64
CA GLY A 294 -8.10 5.51 6.70
C GLY A 294 -7.71 6.10 5.35
N GLY A 295 -7.94 5.38 4.24
CA GLY A 295 -7.57 5.85 2.90
C GLY A 295 -6.06 6.09 2.70
N GLY A 296 -5.22 5.37 3.45
CA GLY A 296 -3.76 5.45 3.32
C GLY A 296 -3.27 4.63 2.13
N ARG A 297 -3.41 3.30 2.22
CA ARG A 297 -3.12 2.38 1.12
C ARG A 297 -4.15 1.27 1.11
N PHE A 298 -4.81 1.07 -0.03
CA PHE A 298 -5.91 0.12 -0.15
C PHE A 298 -5.46 -1.33 -0.39
N PHE A 299 -4.41 -1.55 -1.18
CA PHE A 299 -3.86 -2.87 -1.48
C PHE A 299 -2.33 -2.81 -1.65
N GLY A 300 -1.68 -3.98 -1.66
CA GLY A 300 -0.24 -4.12 -1.90
C GLY A 300 0.62 -4.10 -0.63
N LEU A 301 1.88 -3.67 -0.77
CA LEU A 301 2.81 -3.54 0.36
C LEU A 301 2.68 -2.17 0.99
N THR A 302 2.63 -2.11 2.33
CA THR A 302 2.78 -0.86 3.07
C THR A 302 4.25 -0.65 3.42
N ASN A 303 4.67 0.59 3.70
CA ASN A 303 6.02 0.88 4.19
C ASN A 303 6.39 0.02 5.42
N GLN A 304 5.42 -0.27 6.29
CA GLN A 304 5.58 -1.20 7.41
C GLN A 304 5.96 -2.62 6.93
N VAL A 305 5.14 -3.22 6.06
CA VAL A 305 5.36 -4.61 5.60
C VAL A 305 6.59 -4.70 4.72
N GLU A 306 6.85 -3.70 3.88
CA GLU A 306 8.07 -3.57 3.09
C GLU A 306 9.31 -3.59 4.00
N THR A 307 9.34 -2.76 5.05
CA THR A 307 10.46 -2.71 6.01
C THR A 307 10.64 -4.06 6.72
N LEU A 308 9.52 -4.72 7.09
CA LEU A 308 9.55 -6.03 7.73
C LEU A 308 10.14 -7.11 6.81
N LEU A 309 9.77 -7.13 5.52
CA LEU A 309 10.19 -8.17 4.58
C LEU A 309 11.56 -7.91 3.93
N LEU A 310 12.09 -6.69 4.01
CA LEU A 310 13.37 -6.30 3.42
C LEU A 310 14.53 -7.16 3.91
N ALA A 311 14.64 -7.33 5.23
CA ALA A 311 15.70 -8.12 5.84
C ALA A 311 15.61 -9.63 5.56
N PRO A 312 14.45 -10.29 5.70
CA PRO A 312 14.27 -11.67 5.21
C PRO A 312 14.68 -11.83 3.74
N ALA A 313 14.37 -10.86 2.88
CA ALA A 313 14.75 -10.89 1.47
C ALA A 313 16.27 -10.73 1.26
N LEU A 314 16.92 -9.82 1.99
CA LEU A 314 18.38 -9.67 1.95
C LEU A 314 19.10 -10.89 2.55
N ALA A 315 18.58 -11.46 3.64
CA ALA A 315 19.10 -12.69 4.23
C ALA A 315 18.97 -13.86 3.24
N LEU A 316 17.85 -14.00 2.55
CA LEU A 316 17.71 -14.94 1.44
C LEU A 316 18.78 -14.71 0.37
N GLY A 317 18.99 -13.46 -0.04
CA GLY A 317 20.05 -13.07 -0.98
C GLY A 317 21.45 -13.45 -0.51
N ALA A 318 21.74 -13.34 0.78
CA ALA A 318 23.03 -13.70 1.38
C ALA A 318 23.24 -15.22 1.46
N LEU A 319 22.15 -15.97 1.68
CA LEU A 319 22.15 -17.43 1.81
C LEU A 319 22.31 -18.15 0.45
N VAL A 320 21.79 -17.59 -0.63
CA VAL A 320 21.92 -18.20 -1.97
C VAL A 320 23.32 -18.01 -2.56
N GLN A 321 23.69 -18.81 -3.55
CA GLN A 321 24.93 -18.63 -4.29
C GLN A 321 24.91 -17.32 -5.11
N LEU A 322 26.08 -16.75 -5.39
CA LEU A 322 26.18 -15.45 -6.07
C LEU A 322 25.42 -15.38 -7.42
N PRO A 323 25.40 -16.43 -8.27
CA PRO A 323 24.59 -16.40 -9.50
C PRO A 323 23.08 -16.34 -9.30
N LEU A 324 22.58 -16.75 -8.11
CA LEU A 324 21.16 -16.72 -7.76
C LEU A 324 20.75 -15.40 -7.09
N LEU A 325 21.70 -14.60 -6.62
CA LEU A 325 21.42 -13.30 -6.01
C LEU A 325 20.62 -12.37 -6.94
N PRO A 326 20.96 -12.22 -8.25
CA PRO A 326 20.15 -11.44 -9.18
C PRO A 326 18.71 -11.96 -9.33
N VAL A 327 18.50 -13.28 -9.24
CA VAL A 327 17.15 -13.88 -9.33
C VAL A 327 16.32 -13.49 -8.11
N VAL A 328 16.89 -13.61 -6.91
CA VAL A 328 16.21 -13.20 -5.67
C VAL A 328 15.94 -11.69 -5.66
N ALA A 329 16.91 -10.89 -6.11
CA ALA A 329 16.77 -9.45 -6.23
C ALA A 329 15.64 -9.08 -7.20
N LEU A 330 15.65 -9.63 -8.41
CA LEU A 330 14.64 -9.36 -9.42
C LEU A 330 13.24 -9.79 -8.96
N ALA A 331 13.11 -10.99 -8.38
CA ALA A 331 11.85 -11.45 -7.82
C ALA A 331 11.31 -10.48 -6.74
N SER A 332 12.19 -10.02 -5.85
CA SER A 332 11.81 -9.04 -4.81
C SER A 332 11.41 -7.70 -5.42
N LEU A 333 12.15 -7.20 -6.41
CA LEU A 333 11.83 -5.95 -7.11
C LEU A 333 10.50 -6.03 -7.85
N VAL A 334 10.16 -7.17 -8.45
CA VAL A 334 8.84 -7.40 -9.07
C VAL A 334 7.74 -7.37 -8.02
N VAL A 335 7.93 -8.04 -6.88
CA VAL A 335 6.93 -8.06 -5.80
C VAL A 335 6.66 -6.65 -5.25
N VAL A 336 7.70 -5.82 -5.09
CA VAL A 336 7.56 -4.46 -4.56
C VAL A 336 7.14 -3.44 -5.62
N GLY A 337 7.60 -3.58 -6.86
CA GLY A 337 7.49 -2.56 -7.90
C GLY A 337 6.39 -2.77 -8.94
N TRP A 338 5.72 -3.93 -8.99
CA TRP A 338 4.70 -4.20 -10.01
C TRP A 338 3.35 -3.58 -9.65
N SER A 339 2.76 -2.74 -10.53
CA SER A 339 1.52 -2.00 -10.24
C SER A 339 0.36 -2.90 -9.84
N ARG A 340 0.25 -4.09 -10.45
CA ARG A 340 -0.79 -5.08 -10.15
C ARG A 340 -0.71 -5.64 -8.74
N LEU A 341 0.48 -5.62 -8.13
CA LEU A 341 0.72 -6.02 -6.74
C LEU A 341 0.64 -4.83 -5.77
N GLY A 342 0.33 -3.63 -6.25
CA GLY A 342 0.28 -2.41 -5.48
C GLY A 342 1.65 -1.78 -5.32
N ALA A 343 2.27 -1.47 -6.46
CA ALA A 343 3.63 -0.95 -6.58
C ALA A 343 3.95 0.16 -5.58
N ASP A 344 5.12 0.05 -4.96
CA ASP A 344 5.77 1.12 -4.23
C ASP A 344 7.05 1.56 -4.93
N GLY A 345 7.05 2.77 -5.49
CA GLY A 345 8.25 3.32 -6.14
C GLY A 345 9.39 3.57 -5.15
N GLY A 346 9.06 4.00 -3.93
CA GLY A 346 10.07 4.18 -2.89
C GLY A 346 10.63 2.82 -2.47
N GLY A 347 9.76 1.83 -2.27
CA GLY A 347 10.16 0.47 -1.96
C GLY A 347 11.03 -0.21 -3.03
N LEU A 348 10.76 0.05 -4.31
CA LEU A 348 11.59 -0.44 -5.41
C LEU A 348 13.04 0.06 -5.26
N LEU A 349 13.23 1.35 -4.95
CA LEU A 349 14.55 1.94 -4.73
C LEU A 349 15.23 1.38 -3.48
N VAL A 350 14.47 1.19 -2.40
CA VAL A 350 14.96 0.61 -1.13
C VAL A 350 15.50 -0.80 -1.34
N TYR A 351 14.71 -1.66 -1.98
CA TYR A 351 15.12 -3.04 -2.25
C TYR A 351 16.29 -3.10 -3.23
N ALA A 352 16.28 -2.27 -4.28
CA ALA A 352 17.37 -2.21 -5.24
C ALA A 352 18.68 -1.77 -4.57
N ALA A 353 18.64 -0.74 -3.72
CA ALA A 353 19.79 -0.28 -2.96
C ALA A 353 20.34 -1.35 -2.01
N GLY A 354 19.45 -2.06 -1.30
CA GLY A 354 19.83 -3.17 -0.42
C GLY A 354 20.52 -4.30 -1.18
N PHE A 355 19.91 -4.81 -2.25
CA PHE A 355 20.48 -5.91 -3.04
C PHE A 355 21.77 -5.50 -3.78
N ALA A 356 21.86 -4.26 -4.29
CA ALA A 356 23.08 -3.76 -4.91
C ALA A 356 24.22 -3.65 -3.89
N THR A 357 23.94 -3.17 -2.68
CA THR A 357 24.92 -3.10 -1.59
C THR A 357 25.36 -4.49 -1.16
N LEU A 358 24.43 -5.43 -1.02
CA LEU A 358 24.74 -6.83 -0.72
C LEU A 358 25.62 -7.45 -1.81
N ALA A 359 25.30 -7.25 -3.09
CA ALA A 359 26.11 -7.74 -4.20
C ALA A 359 27.53 -7.16 -4.17
N LEU A 360 27.67 -5.86 -3.92
CA LEU A 360 28.97 -5.19 -3.78
C LEU A 360 29.83 -5.82 -2.67
N PHE A 361 29.23 -6.12 -1.52
CA PHE A 361 29.97 -6.71 -0.40
C PHE A 361 30.29 -8.19 -0.57
N ARG A 362 29.52 -8.93 -1.39
CA ARG A 362 29.80 -10.34 -1.69
C ARG A 362 30.90 -10.54 -2.73
N VAL A 363 31.12 -9.57 -3.62
CA VAL A 363 32.21 -9.62 -4.60
C VAL A 363 33.56 -9.45 -3.88
N ARG A 364 34.50 -10.37 -4.10
CA ARG A 364 35.86 -10.26 -3.54
C ARG A 364 36.55 -8.98 -4.05
N GLY A 365 37.01 -8.14 -3.12
CA GLY A 365 37.79 -6.93 -3.41
C GLY A 365 37.35 -5.73 -2.56
N ARG A 366 38.12 -4.65 -2.62
CA ARG A 366 37.76 -3.39 -1.94
C ARG A 366 36.58 -2.73 -2.64
N VAL A 367 35.66 -2.19 -1.86
CA VAL A 367 34.62 -1.29 -2.37
C VAL A 367 35.30 0.02 -2.76
N THR A 368 35.34 0.30 -4.05
CA THR A 368 35.88 1.55 -4.60
C THR A 368 34.74 2.50 -4.95
N VAL A 369 35.01 3.81 -4.97
CA VAL A 369 34.04 4.84 -5.40
C VAL A 369 33.42 4.50 -6.76
N ARG A 370 34.24 4.01 -7.70
CA ARG A 370 33.75 3.56 -9.02
C ARG A 370 32.73 2.43 -8.93
N ARG A 371 32.98 1.41 -8.09
CA ARG A 371 32.04 0.29 -7.93
C ARG A 371 30.75 0.74 -7.25
N ALA A 372 30.85 1.61 -6.24
CA ALA A 372 29.68 2.21 -5.59
C ALA A 372 28.86 3.06 -6.58
N ALA A 373 29.51 3.88 -7.40
CA ALA A 373 28.85 4.68 -8.43
C ALA A 373 28.16 3.80 -9.49
N LEU A 374 28.82 2.73 -9.94
CA LEU A 374 28.20 1.76 -10.86
C LEU A 374 26.99 1.07 -10.24
N ALA A 375 27.06 0.66 -8.98
CA ALA A 375 25.92 0.07 -8.28
C ALA A 375 24.75 1.05 -8.17
N ALA A 376 25.02 2.31 -7.82
CA ALA A 376 24.00 3.36 -7.79
C ALA A 376 23.38 3.59 -9.18
N ALA A 377 24.20 3.64 -10.23
CA ALA A 377 23.72 3.74 -11.61
C ALA A 377 22.87 2.53 -12.02
N CYS A 378 23.24 1.32 -11.63
CA CYS A 378 22.44 0.11 -11.86
C CYS A 378 21.10 0.15 -11.12
N VAL A 379 21.07 0.63 -9.87
CA VAL A 379 19.81 0.82 -9.11
C VAL A 379 18.86 1.74 -9.87
N ILE A 380 19.36 2.89 -10.31
CA ILE A 380 18.56 3.85 -11.08
C ILE A 380 18.10 3.24 -12.41
N GLY A 381 19.01 2.62 -13.17
CA GLY A 381 18.72 2.03 -14.47
C GLY A 381 17.68 0.90 -14.39
N ILE A 382 17.81 -0.02 -13.44
CA ILE A 382 16.85 -1.11 -13.22
C ILE A 382 15.51 -0.54 -12.75
N GLY A 383 15.51 0.45 -11.85
CA GLY A 383 14.31 1.12 -11.39
C GLY A 383 13.52 1.73 -12.57
N LEU A 384 14.20 2.50 -13.42
CA LEU A 384 13.60 3.10 -14.61
C LEU A 384 13.11 2.04 -15.61
N ALA A 385 13.87 0.96 -15.82
CA ALA A 385 13.48 -0.13 -16.70
C ALA A 385 12.20 -0.83 -16.22
N LEU A 386 12.08 -1.11 -14.91
CA LEU A 386 10.89 -1.74 -14.33
C LEU A 386 9.67 -0.81 -14.40
N VAL A 387 9.84 0.48 -14.11
CA VAL A 387 8.77 1.48 -14.28
C VAL A 387 8.33 1.57 -15.74
N GLY A 388 9.28 1.51 -16.69
CA GLY A 388 9.00 1.48 -18.12
C GLY A 388 8.23 0.23 -18.55
N VAL A 389 8.64 -0.96 -18.10
CA VAL A 389 7.93 -2.23 -18.35
C VAL A 389 6.52 -2.19 -17.77
N ASP A 390 6.37 -1.71 -16.54
CA ASP A 390 5.06 -1.56 -15.90
C ASP A 390 4.14 -0.66 -16.75
N ALA A 391 4.63 0.52 -17.16
CA ALA A 391 3.89 1.43 -18.04
C ALA A 391 3.52 0.78 -19.39
N LEU A 392 4.43 0.05 -20.02
CA LEU A 392 4.19 -0.65 -21.30
C LEU A 392 3.16 -1.78 -21.16
N THR A 393 3.04 -2.40 -19.99
CA THR A 393 2.04 -3.44 -19.71
C THR A 393 0.68 -2.87 -19.26
N GLY A 394 0.49 -1.56 -19.40
CA GLY A 394 -0.74 -0.86 -19.03
C GLY A 394 -0.84 -0.51 -17.54
N GLY A 395 0.27 -0.58 -16.81
CA GLY A 395 0.37 -0.14 -15.43
C GLY A 395 0.20 1.39 -15.33
N SER A 396 -0.66 1.82 -14.41
CA SER A 396 -0.78 3.23 -14.02
C SER A 396 -0.52 3.32 -12.53
N SER A 397 0.60 3.92 -12.16
CA SER A 397 0.98 4.16 -10.77
C SER A 397 1.41 5.60 -10.59
N HIS A 398 1.41 6.09 -9.36
CA HIS A 398 1.96 7.41 -9.07
C HIS A 398 3.44 7.52 -9.49
N VAL A 399 4.16 6.39 -9.55
CA VAL A 399 5.56 6.31 -9.99
C VAL A 399 5.69 6.56 -11.49
N THR A 400 4.85 5.92 -12.32
CA THR A 400 4.88 6.15 -13.78
C THR A 400 4.53 7.60 -14.12
N HIS A 401 3.58 8.20 -13.40
CA HIS A 401 3.23 9.61 -13.55
C HIS A 401 4.32 10.57 -13.06
N ALA A 402 4.96 10.28 -11.92
CA ALA A 402 6.02 11.14 -11.37
C ALA A 402 7.27 11.17 -12.25
N VAL A 403 7.65 10.01 -12.81
CA VAL A 403 8.76 9.90 -13.78
C VAL A 403 8.41 10.60 -15.09
N GLY A 404 7.17 10.44 -15.59
CA GLY A 404 6.70 11.12 -16.79
C GLY A 404 6.59 12.65 -16.68
N GLY A 405 6.43 13.19 -15.47
CA GLY A 405 6.35 14.64 -15.21
C GLY A 405 7.69 15.38 -15.15
N GLY A 406 8.82 14.65 -15.14
CA GLY A 406 10.17 15.21 -15.13
C GLY A 406 10.80 15.46 -13.73
N PRO A 407 12.01 16.05 -13.67
CA PRO A 407 12.78 16.18 -12.43
C PRO A 407 12.11 17.06 -11.36
N GLY A 408 11.40 18.11 -11.79
CA GLY A 408 10.71 19.02 -10.88
C GLY A 408 9.56 18.35 -10.13
N SER A 409 8.79 17.48 -10.80
CA SER A 409 7.73 16.71 -10.13
C SER A 409 8.31 15.70 -9.14
N LEU A 410 9.41 15.03 -9.49
CA LEU A 410 10.10 14.09 -8.59
C LEU A 410 10.59 14.76 -7.30
N LEU A 411 11.23 15.93 -7.40
CA LEU A 411 11.70 16.67 -6.23
C LEU A 411 10.53 17.17 -5.36
N SER A 412 9.44 17.60 -5.99
CA SER A 412 8.24 18.03 -5.26
C SER A 412 7.58 16.87 -4.50
N ASP A 413 7.53 15.67 -5.10
CA ASP A 413 6.99 14.47 -4.47
C ASP A 413 7.88 14.02 -3.29
N LEU A 414 9.20 14.01 -3.48
CA LEU A 414 10.15 13.71 -2.41
C LEU A 414 9.98 14.65 -1.22
N GLY A 415 9.92 15.96 -1.47
CA GLY A 415 9.71 16.96 -0.41
C GLY A 415 8.34 16.84 0.28
N HIS A 416 7.32 16.36 -0.44
CA HIS A 416 6.01 16.06 0.14
C HIS A 416 6.08 14.84 1.08
N ARG A 417 6.73 13.76 0.64
CA ARG A 417 6.93 12.53 1.43
C ARG A 417 7.76 12.76 2.69
N LEU A 418 8.85 13.52 2.60
CA LEU A 418 9.69 13.87 3.75
C LEU A 418 8.92 14.67 4.80
N ARG A 419 8.07 15.61 4.38
CA ARG A 419 7.20 16.37 5.30
C ARG A 419 6.18 15.45 5.97
N LEU A 420 5.56 14.56 5.20
CA LEU A 420 4.59 13.61 5.74
C LEU A 420 5.25 12.65 6.76
N SER A 421 6.45 12.16 6.42
CA SER A 421 7.29 11.32 7.29
C SER A 421 7.65 12.02 8.59
N TRP A 422 8.12 13.27 8.51
CA TRP A 422 8.45 14.11 9.67
C TRP A 422 7.24 14.34 10.57
N HIS A 423 6.10 14.76 9.99
CA HIS A 423 4.86 14.95 10.74
C HIS A 423 4.38 13.64 11.39
N GLY A 424 4.54 12.50 10.73
CA GLY A 424 4.23 11.19 11.30
C GLY A 424 5.00 10.87 12.59
N ILE A 425 6.25 11.34 12.70
CA ILE A 425 7.11 11.17 13.87
C ILE A 425 6.74 12.15 14.99
N VAL A 426 6.64 13.45 14.69
CA VAL A 426 6.52 14.50 15.72
C VAL A 426 5.10 14.75 16.21
N ASN A 427 4.08 14.23 15.52
CA ASN A 427 2.67 14.51 15.85
C ASN A 427 2.20 13.81 17.15
N LYS A 428 2.98 12.88 17.72
CA LYS A 428 2.69 12.24 19.02
C LYS A 428 3.99 12.02 19.81
N THR A 429 3.96 12.30 21.11
CA THR A 429 5.11 12.11 22.01
C THR A 429 5.60 10.66 22.00
N ASP A 430 4.69 9.69 22.14
CA ASP A 430 5.01 8.27 22.09
C ASP A 430 5.70 7.85 20.78
N HIS A 431 5.34 8.49 19.66
CA HIS A 431 5.96 8.19 18.36
C HIS A 431 7.40 8.69 18.32
N LEU A 432 7.65 9.89 18.84
CA LEU A 432 8.98 10.47 18.92
C LEU A 432 9.90 9.62 19.80
N GLU A 433 9.44 9.22 20.99
CA GLU A 433 10.23 8.38 21.92
C GLU A 433 10.65 7.05 21.26
N ILE A 434 9.68 6.34 20.67
CA ILE A 434 9.95 5.08 19.97
C ILE A 434 10.89 5.31 18.79
N ALA A 435 10.72 6.39 18.02
CA ALA A 435 11.59 6.73 16.89
C ALA A 435 13.03 6.98 17.35
N VAL A 436 13.23 7.72 18.44
CA VAL A 436 14.57 7.98 19.01
C VAL A 436 15.21 6.69 19.49
N VAL A 437 14.50 5.87 20.29
CA VAL A 437 15.03 4.57 20.76
C VAL A 437 15.40 3.66 19.58
N SER A 438 14.57 3.65 18.54
CA SER A 438 14.82 2.86 17.34
C SER A 438 16.02 3.36 16.55
N ALA A 439 16.17 4.68 16.39
CA ALA A 439 17.33 5.29 15.74
C ALA A 439 18.62 5.00 16.51
N VAL A 440 18.61 5.16 17.84
CA VAL A 440 19.76 4.83 18.70
C VAL A 440 20.11 3.35 18.56
N THR A 441 19.12 2.46 18.56
CA THR A 441 19.34 1.02 18.37
C THR A 441 20.02 0.73 17.03
N LEU A 442 19.55 1.34 15.95
CA LEU A 442 20.16 1.20 14.63
C LEU A 442 21.60 1.70 14.60
N VAL A 443 21.88 2.86 15.21
CA VAL A 443 23.25 3.41 15.32
C VAL A 443 24.16 2.49 16.14
N VAL A 444 23.68 1.97 17.27
CA VAL A 444 24.43 1.02 18.10
C VAL A 444 24.78 -0.23 17.29
N LEU A 445 23.80 -0.84 16.62
CA LEU A 445 24.04 -2.00 15.77
C LEU A 445 25.00 -1.69 14.61
N ALA A 446 24.92 -0.48 14.03
CA ALA A 446 25.83 -0.01 12.98
C ALA A 446 27.27 0.25 13.46
N VAL A 447 27.52 0.33 14.76
CA VAL A 447 28.87 0.53 15.33
C VAL A 447 29.43 -0.76 15.93
N LEU A 448 28.58 -1.66 16.41
CA LEU A 448 28.98 -2.92 17.06
C LEU A 448 29.65 -3.92 16.11
N ARG A 449 30.97 -4.01 16.14
CA ARG A 449 31.76 -4.98 15.37
C ARG A 449 31.73 -6.40 15.98
N PRO A 450 31.93 -7.45 15.16
CA PRO A 450 31.91 -7.48 13.70
C PRO A 450 30.49 -7.27 13.10
N HIS A 451 30.42 -6.62 11.94
CA HIS A 451 29.18 -6.47 11.16
C HIS A 451 29.06 -7.57 10.12
N SER A 452 27.83 -8.02 9.86
CA SER A 452 27.53 -8.87 8.71
C SER A 452 27.21 -8.00 7.50
N ARG A 453 27.58 -8.48 6.31
CA ARG A 453 27.30 -7.79 5.04
C ARG A 453 25.80 -7.56 4.83
N THR A 454 24.99 -8.50 5.33
CA THR A 454 23.52 -8.43 5.29
C THR A 454 22.99 -7.27 6.15
N LEU A 455 23.55 -7.07 7.34
CA LEU A 455 23.18 -5.93 8.20
C LEU A 455 23.58 -4.60 7.55
N ASP A 456 24.80 -4.50 7.00
CA ASP A 456 25.25 -3.27 6.34
C ASP A 456 24.38 -2.92 5.12
N ALA A 457 24.04 -3.93 4.30
CA ALA A 457 23.12 -3.75 3.17
C ALA A 457 21.72 -3.31 3.62
N PHE A 458 21.22 -3.87 4.72
CA PHE A 458 19.95 -3.48 5.30
C PHE A 458 19.96 -2.04 5.84
N LEU A 459 21.04 -1.62 6.53
CA LEU A 459 21.17 -0.26 7.04
C LEU A 459 21.23 0.78 5.90
N VAL A 460 21.93 0.48 4.80
CA VAL A 460 21.94 1.34 3.61
C VAL A 460 20.53 1.43 3.00
N ALA A 461 19.84 0.30 2.86
CA ALA A 461 18.47 0.28 2.36
C ALA A 461 17.50 1.06 3.26
N LEU A 462 17.63 0.97 4.59
CA LEU A 462 16.85 1.76 5.54
C LEU A 462 17.12 3.26 5.41
N ALA A 463 18.40 3.65 5.24
CA ALA A 463 18.75 5.05 5.00
C ALA A 463 18.08 5.58 3.73
N VAL A 464 18.06 4.78 2.65
CA VAL A 464 17.31 5.11 1.44
C VAL A 464 15.81 5.20 1.73
N SER A 465 15.26 4.26 2.50
CA SER A 465 13.83 4.22 2.84
C SER A 465 13.38 5.49 3.57
N LEU A 466 14.17 5.97 4.54
CA LEU A 466 13.89 7.22 5.25
C LEU A 466 13.90 8.45 4.34
N LEU A 467 14.60 8.40 3.20
CA LEU A 467 14.64 9.48 2.22
C LEU A 467 13.48 9.43 1.24
N VAL A 468 13.06 8.23 0.81
CA VAL A 468 12.10 8.07 -0.31
C VAL A 468 10.68 7.76 0.13
N ASN A 469 10.47 7.28 1.35
CA ASN A 469 9.16 6.87 1.86
C ASN A 469 8.57 7.90 2.86
N ASP A 470 7.25 7.85 3.03
CA ASP A 470 6.45 8.81 3.79
C ASP A 470 6.06 8.34 5.21
N SER A 471 6.58 7.19 5.66
CA SER A 471 6.29 6.61 6.99
C SER A 471 7.56 6.42 7.84
N GLY A 472 8.30 7.50 8.10
CA GLY A 472 9.56 7.46 8.87
C GLY A 472 9.43 6.79 10.24
N PHE A 473 8.30 6.98 10.92
CA PHE A 473 8.02 6.30 12.18
C PHE A 473 8.02 4.76 12.05
N ASP A 474 7.29 4.22 11.08
CA ASP A 474 7.22 2.77 10.86
C ASP A 474 8.58 2.23 10.39
N ILE A 475 9.27 2.96 9.52
CA ILE A 475 10.60 2.58 9.00
C ILE A 475 11.60 2.48 10.15
N LEU A 476 11.67 3.46 11.05
CA LEU A 476 12.56 3.41 12.20
C LEU A 476 12.19 2.26 13.14
N ARG A 477 10.91 2.19 13.55
CA ARG A 477 10.43 1.22 14.53
C ARG A 477 10.64 -0.22 14.07
N PHE A 478 10.18 -0.55 12.86
CA PHE A 478 10.31 -1.89 12.32
C PHE A 478 11.72 -2.14 11.79
N GLY A 479 12.41 -1.12 11.29
CA GLY A 479 13.81 -1.20 10.91
C GLY A 479 14.70 -1.66 12.07
N ALA A 480 14.54 -1.06 13.25
CA ALA A 480 15.26 -1.47 14.45
C ALA A 480 14.93 -2.91 14.87
N LEU A 481 13.64 -3.28 14.93
CA LEU A 481 13.20 -4.63 15.27
C LEU A 481 13.85 -5.68 14.37
N VAL A 482 13.87 -5.40 13.09
CA VAL A 482 14.35 -6.30 12.05
C VAL A 482 15.89 -6.34 12.00
N ALA A 483 16.56 -5.21 12.24
CA ALA A 483 18.02 -5.16 12.40
C ALA A 483 18.48 -6.08 13.54
N ILE A 484 17.73 -6.11 14.66
CA ILE A 484 18.03 -7.00 15.80
C ILE A 484 17.93 -8.47 15.39
N ALA A 485 16.95 -8.84 14.57
CA ALA A 485 16.79 -10.21 14.07
C ALA A 485 17.98 -10.63 13.18
N ILE A 486 18.38 -9.79 12.20
CA ILE A 486 19.56 -10.06 11.36
C ILE A 486 20.83 -10.11 12.21
N PHE A 487 21.02 -9.12 13.10
CA PHE A 487 22.21 -9.05 13.94
C PHE A 487 22.34 -10.31 14.79
N THR A 488 21.25 -10.72 15.44
CA THR A 488 21.22 -11.94 16.26
C THR A 488 21.48 -13.19 15.43
N TRP A 489 20.82 -13.33 14.28
CA TRP A 489 21.05 -14.43 13.36
C TRP A 489 22.52 -14.53 12.93
N SER A 490 23.09 -13.42 12.45
CA SER A 490 24.48 -13.40 11.97
C SER A 490 25.52 -13.67 13.06
N ARG A 491 25.27 -13.26 14.31
CA ARG A 491 26.19 -13.45 15.44
C ARG A 491 26.10 -14.84 16.07
N VAL A 492 24.90 -15.37 16.23
CA VAL A 492 24.67 -16.62 16.98
C VAL A 492 24.70 -17.84 16.06
N ALA A 493 24.25 -17.73 14.80
CA ALA A 493 24.19 -18.87 13.90
C ALA A 493 25.55 -19.23 13.27
N GLY A 494 26.59 -18.41 13.43
CA GLY A 494 27.94 -18.67 12.92
C GLY A 494 28.03 -18.80 11.39
N VAL A 495 26.96 -18.44 10.67
CA VAL A 495 26.91 -18.47 9.22
C VAL A 495 27.72 -17.26 8.75
N GLY A 496 28.99 -17.48 8.41
CA GLY A 496 29.82 -16.44 7.81
C GLY A 496 29.16 -15.93 6.53
N ASP A 497 28.67 -14.69 6.55
CA ASP A 497 28.20 -13.93 5.38
C ASP A 497 29.34 -13.29 4.60
#